data_AF-A0AAX4L005-F1
#
_entry.id   AF-A0AAX4L005-F1
#
_cell.length_a   1.000
_cell.length_b   1.000
_cell.length_c   1.000
_cell.angle_alpha   90.00
_cell.angle_beta   90.00
_cell.angle_gamma   90.00
#
_symmetry.space_group_name_H-M   'P 1'
#
loop_
_entity.id
_entity.type
_entity.pdbx_description
1 polymer ?
#
loop_
_entity_poly.entity_id
_entity_poly.type
_entity_poly.pdbx_seq_one_letter_code
_entity_poly.pdbx_strand_id
1 'polypeptide(L)' 'MIIRERKGKYYVYKLENVNSEIRETYVGSLDKVVKYYEKLKVEGVGDSPTPTVPRPGFEPGSRARETRKCFK' A
#
# COMPACT_ATOMS: atom_id res chain seq x y z
N MET A 1 10.81 -9.99 -2.92
CA MET A 1 10.77 -8.52 -2.81
C MET A 1 12.14 -7.99 -3.16
N ILE A 2 12.25 -6.96 -4.00
CA ILE A 2 13.52 -6.35 -4.40
C ILE A 2 13.49 -4.88 -3.99
N ILE A 3 14.63 -4.37 -3.50
CA ILE A 3 14.83 -2.95 -3.23
C ILE A 3 15.79 -2.40 -4.30
N ARG A 4 15.41 -1.28 -4.92
CA ARG A 4 16.24 -0.58 -5.91
C ARG A 4 16.54 0.82 -5.42
N GLU A 5 17.79 1.24 -5.52
CA GLU A 5 18.18 2.63 -5.30
C GLU A 5 18.10 3.41 -6.61
N ARG A 6 17.53 4.62 -6.56
CA ARG A 6 17.59 5.61 -7.64
C ARG A 6 17.79 7.00 -7.05
N LYS A 7 18.89 7.67 -7.40
CA LYS A 7 19.23 9.03 -6.95
C LYS A 7 19.17 9.17 -5.42
N GLY A 8 19.72 8.18 -4.68
CA GLY A 8 19.70 8.18 -3.22
C GLY A 8 18.32 7.92 -2.58
N LYS A 9 17.32 7.50 -3.36
CA LYS A 9 16.01 7.07 -2.86
C LYS A 9 15.83 5.59 -3.09
N TYR A 10 15.31 4.89 -2.08
CA TYR A 10 15.06 3.46 -2.15
C TYR A 10 13.59 3.16 -2.45
N TYR A 11 13.37 2.23 -3.36
CA TYR A 11 12.05 1.82 -3.85
C TYR A 11 11.89 0.32 -3.72
N VAL A 12 10.71 -0.11 -3.28
CA VAL A 12 10.38 -1.50 -3.00
C VAL A 12 9.49 -2.06 -4.10
N TYR A 13 9.87 -3.21 -4.64
CA TYR A 13 9.16 -3.94 -5.67
C TYR A 13 8.85 -5.37 -5.21
N LYS A 14 7.67 -5.86 -5.52
CA LYS A 14 7.29 -7.27 -5.38
C LYS A 14 7.51 -7.95 -6.73
N LEU A 15 8.23 -9.06 -6.72
CA LEU A 15 8.32 -9.93 -7.88
C LEU A 15 7.19 -10.95 -7.78
N GLU A 16 6.35 -11.02 -8.80
CA GLU A 16 5.29 -12.01 -8.91
C GLU A 16 5.55 -12.83 -10.17
N ASN A 17 5.61 -14.16 -10.03
CA ASN A 17 5.73 -15.06 -11.16
C ASN A 17 4.33 -15.46 -11.58
N VAL A 18 3.90 -15.03 -12.76
CA VAL A 18 2.60 -15.38 -13.33
C VAL A 18 2.87 -16.02 -14.68
N ASN A 19 2.49 -17.28 -14.85
CA ASN A 19 2.62 -18.03 -16.10
C ASN A 19 4.04 -17.95 -16.71
N SER A 20 5.07 -18.19 -15.90
CA SER A 20 6.49 -18.16 -16.29
C SER A 20 7.08 -16.77 -16.59
N GLU A 21 6.30 -15.69 -16.48
CA GLU A 21 6.79 -14.32 -16.62
C GLU A 21 7.02 -13.69 -15.23
N ILE A 22 8.17 -13.05 -15.05
CA ILE A 22 8.49 -12.29 -13.84
C ILE A 22 7.92 -10.88 -13.99
N ARG A 23 6.86 -10.58 -13.23
CA ARG A 23 6.28 -9.24 -13.17
C ARG A 23 6.81 -8.48 -11.96
N GLU A 24 7.24 -7.24 -12.21
CA GLU A 24 7.68 -6.33 -11.15
C GLU A 24 6.55 -5.38 -10.77
N THR A 25 5.96 -5.59 -9.60
CA THR A 25 4.90 -4.72 -9.06
C THR A 25 5.54 -3.73 -8.09
N TYR A 26 5.40 -2.43 -8.36
CA TYR A 26 5.85 -1.38 -7.43
C TYR A 26 4.96 -1.36 -6.18
N VAL A 27 5.59 -1.43 -5.01
CA VAL A 27 4.89 -1.43 -3.71
C VAL A 27 4.89 -0.02 -3.10
N GLY A 28 6.03 0.66 -3.12
CA GLY A 28 6.18 1.96 -2.48
C GLY A 28 7.63 2.36 -2.23
N SER A 29 7.84 3.60 -1.77
CA SER A 29 9.14 4.06 -1.29
C SER A 29 9.49 3.38 0.03
N LEU A 30 10.77 3.04 0.22
CA LEU A 30 11.23 2.29 1.40
C LEU A 30 10.83 2.97 2.72
N ASP A 31 11.03 4.29 2.80
CA ASP A 31 10.66 5.11 3.96
C ASP A 31 9.19 4.95 4.37
N LYS A 32 8.27 4.98 3.38
CA LYS A 32 6.84 4.82 3.61
C LYS A 32 6.49 3.41 4.10
N VAL A 33 7.15 2.40 3.53
CA VAL A 33 6.93 0.99 3.90
C VAL A 33 7.41 0.74 5.32
N VAL A 34 8.61 1.21 5.68
CA VAL A 34 9.15 1.11 7.05
C VAL A 34 8.23 1.80 8.04
N LYS A 35 7.83 3.04 7.78
CA LYS A 35 6.90 3.80 8.63
C LYS A 35 5.56 3.09 8.82
N TYR A 36 5.05 2.42 7.78
CA TYR A 36 3.83 1.63 7.88
C TYR A 36 4.00 0.44 8.82
N TYR A 37 5.10 -0.32 8.70
CA TYR A 37 5.40 -1.44 9.60
C TYR A 37 5.68 -1.01 11.04
N GLU A 38 6.35 0.13 11.25
CA GLU A 38 6.57 0.68 12.59
C GLU A 38 5.24 1.02 13.26
N LYS A 39 4.32 1.67 12.53
CA LYS A 39 2.98 1.95 13.06
C LYS A 39 2.22 0.67 13.43
N LEU A 40 2.30 -0.37 12.59
CA LEU A 40 1.69 -1.67 12.87
C LEU A 40 2.28 -2.37 14.09
N LYS A 41 3.57 -2.18 14.40
CA LYS A 41 4.19 -2.71 15.62
C LYS A 41 3.71 -1.99 16.88
N VAL A 42 3.40 -0.70 16.78
CA VAL A 42 2.95 0.12 17.91
C VAL A 42 1.46 -0.10 18.18
N GLU A 43 0.65 -0.27 17.14
CA GLU A 43 -0.75 -0.67 17.24
C GLU A 43 -0.85 -2.20 17.20
N GLY A 44 -0.45 -2.87 18.27
CA GLY A 44 -0.54 -4.33 18.38
C GLY A 44 -1.97 -4.85 18.25
N VAL A 45 -2.41 -5.20 17.04
CA VAL A 45 -3.73 -5.81 16.80
C VAL A 45 -3.67 -6.73 15.56
N GLY A 46 -3.57 -8.03 15.81
CA GLY A 46 -4.59 -9.03 15.44
C GLY A 46 -5.09 -9.21 14.00
N ASP A 47 -4.65 -8.45 13.00
CA ASP A 47 -5.08 -8.65 11.62
C ASP A 47 -3.89 -8.47 10.67
N SER A 48 -3.50 -9.59 10.05
CA SER A 48 -2.45 -9.59 9.03
C SER A 48 -2.83 -8.61 7.94
N PRO A 49 -2.04 -7.57 7.64
CA PRO A 49 -2.40 -6.63 6.60
C PRO A 49 -2.26 -7.38 5.27
N THR A 50 -3.39 -7.80 4.71
CA THR A 50 -3.45 -8.06 3.28
C THR A 50 -3.17 -6.71 2.65
N PRO A 51 -2.05 -6.51 1.93
CA PRO A 51 -1.78 -5.22 1.32
C PRO A 51 -2.87 -4.97 0.28
N THR A 52 -3.90 -4.21 0.65
CA THR A 52 -4.90 -3.70 -0.29
C THR A 52 -4.19 -2.63 -1.12
N VAL A 53 -3.43 -3.10 -2.10
CA VAL A 53 -3.05 -2.27 -3.23
C VAL A 53 -4.36 -1.84 -3.90
N PRO A 54 -4.62 -0.54 -4.09
CA PRO A 54 -5.75 -0.14 -4.92
C PRO A 54 -5.52 -0.77 -6.30
N ARG A 55 -6.47 -1.61 -6.71
CA ARG A 55 -6.46 -2.26 -8.02
C ARG A 55 -6.30 -1.15 -9.08
N PRO A 56 -5.39 -1.29 -10.06
CA PRO A 56 -5.32 -0.34 -11.17
C PRO A 56 -6.70 -0.30 -11.83
N GLY A 57 -7.42 0.82 -11.68
CA GLY A 57 -8.83 0.96 -12.09
C GLY A 57 -9.82 1.37 -10.99
N PHE A 58 -9.38 1.61 -9.74
CA PHE A 58 -10.24 2.26 -8.74
C PHE A 58 -10.20 3.78 -8.95
N GLU A 59 -10.93 4.27 -9.95
CA GLU A 59 -11.29 5.69 -10.00
C GLU A 59 -12.00 6.05 -8.69
N PRO A 60 -11.61 7.14 -8.00
CA PRO A 60 -12.34 7.62 -6.85
C PRO A 60 -13.67 8.16 -7.35
N GLY A 61 -14.66 7.29 -7.46
CA GLY A 61 -16.04 7.70 -7.66
C GLY A 61 -16.41 8.66 -6.55
N SER A 62 -16.66 9.91 -6.92
CA SER A 62 -17.21 10.98 -6.11
C SER A 62 -18.55 10.55 -5.51
N ARG A 63 -18.52 9.73 -4.45
CA ARG A 63 -19.65 9.59 -3.54
C ARG A 63 -19.37 10.47 -2.35
N ALA A 64 -19.88 11.69 -2.45
CA ALA A 64 -20.19 12.52 -1.30
C ALA A 64 -20.99 11.67 -0.30
N ARG A 65 -20.31 11.17 0.74
CA ARG A 65 -20.95 10.53 1.88
C ARG A 65 -21.18 11.62 2.91
N GLU A 66 -22.16 12.48 2.61
CA GLU A 66 -22.74 13.36 3.62
C GLU A 66 -23.67 12.51 4.49
N THR A 67 -23.11 11.97 5.57
CA THR A 67 -23.90 11.57 6.73
C THR A 67 -23.26 12.18 7.96
N ARG A 68 -23.62 13.44 8.25
CA ARG A 68 -23.46 14.02 9.58
C ARG A 68 -24.82 14.48 10.10
N LYS A 69 -25.37 13.64 10.97
CA LYS A 69 -26.01 13.96 12.25
C LYS A 69 -26.90 15.21 12.30
N CYS A 70 -28.20 14.96 12.46
CA CYS A 70 -29.11 15.86 13.17
C CYS A 70 -28.54 16.13 14.58
N PHE A 71 -28.27 17.39 14.91
CA PHE A 71 -28.31 17.89 16.29
C PHE A 71 -28.51 19.41 16.30
N LYS A 72 -29.61 19.79 16.95
CA LYS A 72 -30.10 21.09 17.39
C LYS A 72 -30.95 21.92 16.43
#